data_AF-A0A7J9YEM5-F1
#
_entry.id   AF-A0A7J9YEM5-F1
#
_cell.length_a   1.000
_cell.length_b   1.000
_cell.length_c   1.000
_cell.angle_alpha   90.00
_cell.angle_beta   90.00
_cell.angle_gamma   90.00
#
_symmetry.space_group_name_H-M   'P 1'
#
loop_
_entity.id
_entity.type
_entity.pdbx_description
1 polymer ?
#
loop_
_entity_poly.entity_id
_entity_poly.type
_entity_poly.pdbx_seq_one_letter_code
_entity_poly.pdbx_strand_id
1 'polypeptide(L)'
;MDLDLEELAAVMELLAGADFTEFRLTKGDLDLVVTRGVAASAAPVLPSATHTPAPQPVVMPAAAPVPAAAPPVAATPASSGPHVLAASEVFVTAPMLGSFYRSPKPGEPPFLEVGDKVEIGAVVGILEVMKLMSSVTSDVEGEVIRVLADDGELVEVGQPLFVVRTIR
;
A
#
# COMPACT_ATOMS: atom_id res chain seq x y z
N MET A 1 -5.33 -13.19 -32.58
CA MET A 1 -6.70 -12.70 -32.83
C MET A 1 -6.72 -11.25 -32.43
N ASP A 2 -6.37 -10.43 -33.42
CA ASP A 2 -6.35 -8.96 -33.36
C ASP A 2 -7.72 -8.44 -32.91
N LEU A 3 -7.74 -7.31 -32.20
CA LEU A 3 -9.00 -6.65 -31.84
C LEU A 3 -9.51 -5.92 -33.08
N ASP A 4 -10.69 -6.27 -33.57
CA ASP A 4 -11.26 -5.59 -34.72
C ASP A 4 -11.86 -4.23 -34.32
N LEU A 5 -11.91 -3.27 -35.24
CA LEU A 5 -12.43 -1.93 -34.98
C LEU A 5 -13.90 -1.94 -34.50
N GLU A 6 -14.67 -2.94 -34.94
CA GLU A 6 -16.05 -3.18 -34.51
C GLU A 6 -16.13 -3.64 -33.04
N GLU A 7 -15.20 -4.48 -32.60
CA GLU A 7 -15.12 -4.92 -31.19
C GLU A 7 -14.70 -3.77 -30.26
N LEU A 8 -13.77 -2.92 -30.71
CA LEU A 8 -13.35 -1.74 -29.97
C LEU A 8 -14.50 -0.74 -29.76
N ALA A 9 -15.34 -0.55 -30.78
CA ALA A 9 -16.52 0.30 -30.69
C ALA A 9 -17.54 -0.24 -29.65
N ALA A 10 -17.75 -1.56 -29.64
CA ALA A 10 -18.63 -2.20 -28.64
C ALA A 10 -18.10 -2.03 -27.20
N VAL A 11 -16.79 -2.13 -27.00
CA VAL A 11 -16.16 -1.88 -25.68
C VAL A 11 -16.32 -0.42 -25.27
N MET A 12 -16.14 0.53 -26.18
CA MET A 12 -16.34 1.96 -25.90
C MET A 12 -17.80 2.28 -25.54
N GLU A 13 -18.77 1.65 -26.20
CA GLU A 13 -20.20 1.83 -25.91
C GLU A 13 -20.58 1.25 -24.55
N LEU A 14 -20.04 0.08 -24.20
CA LEU A 14 -20.22 -0.52 -22.86
C LEU A 14 -19.62 0.37 -21.76
N LEU A 15 -18.44 0.94 -22.02
CA LEU A 15 -17.78 1.86 -21.08
C LEU A 15 -18.55 3.19 -20.94
N ALA A 16 -19.28 3.65 -21.95
CA ALA A 16 -20.06 4.88 -21.86
C ALA A 16 -21.14 4.83 -20.77
N GLY A 17 -21.73 3.65 -20.52
CA GLY A 17 -22.73 3.43 -19.47
C GLY A 17 -22.17 3.07 -18.10
N ALA A 18 -20.85 2.90 -17.98
CA ALA A 18 -20.18 2.52 -16.74
C ALA A 18 -19.50 3.72 -16.06
N ASP A 19 -19.51 3.72 -14.73
CA ASP A 19 -18.75 4.67 -13.90
C ASP A 19 -17.35 4.12 -13.63
N PHE A 20 -16.36 4.61 -14.39
CA PHE A 20 -14.95 4.24 -14.21
C PHE A 20 -14.05 5.49 -14.27
N THR A 21 -12.94 5.45 -13.55
CA THR A 21 -11.90 6.50 -13.58
C THR A 21 -10.76 6.12 -14.50
N GLU A 22 -10.35 4.85 -14.50
CA GLU A 22 -9.37 4.25 -15.40
C GLU A 22 -9.81 2.83 -15.78
N PHE A 23 -9.64 2.45 -17.05
CA PHE A 23 -9.86 1.11 -17.57
C PHE A 23 -8.64 0.69 -18.39
N ARG A 24 -8.02 -0.44 -18.03
CA ARG A 24 -6.88 -1.03 -18.74
C ARG A 24 -7.26 -2.39 -19.35
N LEU A 25 -6.90 -2.59 -20.61
CA LEU A 25 -7.07 -3.86 -21.31
C LEU A 25 -5.78 -4.23 -22.03
N THR A 26 -5.21 -5.38 -21.69
CA THR A 26 -4.04 -5.95 -22.36
C THR A 26 -4.43 -7.24 -23.08
N LYS A 27 -4.27 -7.30 -24.41
CA LYS A 27 -4.56 -8.49 -25.22
C LYS A 27 -3.44 -8.70 -26.25
N GLY A 28 -2.60 -9.70 -26.02
CA GLY A 28 -1.40 -9.92 -26.85
C GLY A 28 -0.45 -8.74 -26.74
N ASP A 29 -0.10 -8.13 -27.88
CA ASP A 29 0.74 -6.93 -27.96
C ASP A 29 -0.03 -5.61 -27.81
N LEU A 30 -1.36 -5.65 -27.67
CA LEU A 30 -2.20 -4.46 -27.53
C LEU A 30 -2.38 -4.10 -26.05
N ASP A 31 -1.98 -2.89 -25.66
CA ASP A 31 -2.24 -2.29 -24.35
C ASP A 31 -3.13 -1.05 -24.54
N LEU A 32 -4.34 -1.08 -23.98
CA LEU A 32 -5.33 -0.01 -24.07
C LEU A 32 -5.60 0.57 -22.69
N VAL A 33 -5.42 1.89 -22.53
CA VAL A 33 -5.70 2.62 -21.30
C VAL A 33 -6.73 3.71 -21.58
N VAL A 34 -7.87 3.68 -20.89
CA VAL A 34 -8.96 4.65 -21.02
C VAL A 34 -9.15 5.35 -19.68
N THR A 35 -8.96 6.67 -19.63
CA THR A 35 -9.14 7.48 -18.42
C THR A 35 -10.27 8.48 -18.59
N ARG A 36 -11.12 8.63 -17.57
CA ARG A 36 -12.21 9.61 -17.56
C ARG A 36 -11.77 10.83 -16.75
N GLY A 37 -11.39 11.89 -17.46
CA GLY A 37 -10.91 13.13 -16.86
C GLY A 37 -12.00 13.82 -16.04
N VAL A 38 -11.89 13.78 -14.71
CA VAL A 38 -12.60 14.72 -13.84
C VAL A 38 -11.75 15.97 -13.68
N ALA A 39 -12.20 17.08 -14.28
CA ALA A 39 -11.60 18.38 -14.08
C ALA A 39 -11.86 18.84 -12.64
N ALA A 40 -10.91 18.60 -11.73
CA ALA A 40 -10.96 19.15 -10.38
C ALA A 40 -10.29 20.54 -10.36
N SER A 41 -11.15 21.53 -10.17
CA SER A 41 -10.90 22.96 -10.11
C SER A 41 -10.30 23.39 -8.76
N ALA A 42 -9.35 24.32 -8.84
CA ALA A 42 -9.00 25.41 -7.91
C ALA A 42 -8.91 25.15 -6.39
N ALA A 43 -7.69 25.29 -5.85
CA ALA A 43 -7.46 25.61 -4.44
C ALA A 43 -7.40 27.15 -4.22
N PRO A 44 -8.15 27.72 -3.26
CA PRO A 44 -8.08 29.14 -2.95
C PRO A 44 -6.91 29.49 -2.03
N VAL A 45 -6.32 30.65 -2.32
CA VAL A 45 -5.30 31.37 -1.57
C VAL A 45 -5.86 31.97 -0.27
N LEU A 46 -5.03 32.06 0.78
CA LEU A 46 -5.29 32.95 1.92
C LEU A 46 -4.09 33.89 2.17
N PRO A 47 -4.34 35.18 2.47
CA PRO A 47 -3.33 36.23 2.51
C PRO A 47 -2.60 36.33 3.86
N SER A 48 -1.29 36.60 3.81
CA SER A 48 -0.46 36.93 4.97
C SER A 48 -0.81 38.31 5.51
N ALA A 49 -1.21 38.39 6.78
CA ALA A 49 -1.44 39.64 7.49
C ALA A 49 -0.16 40.14 8.19
N THR A 50 0.09 41.41 7.97
CA THR A 50 1.11 42.36 8.41
C THR A 50 1.51 42.35 9.90
N HIS A 51 2.82 42.45 10.16
CA HIS A 51 3.41 42.80 11.45
C HIS A 51 3.65 44.32 11.57
N THR A 52 3.34 44.91 12.73
CA THR A 52 3.87 46.21 13.19
C THR A 52 4.13 46.15 14.71
N PRO A 53 5.22 46.74 15.25
CA PRO A 53 5.77 46.44 16.57
C PRO A 53 5.49 47.51 17.64
N ALA A 54 5.40 47.13 18.93
CA ALA A 54 5.57 48.02 20.10
C ALA A 54 5.69 47.20 21.42
N PRO A 55 6.06 47.80 22.58
CA PRO A 55 7.39 47.76 23.18
C PRO A 55 7.46 46.91 24.46
N GLN A 56 8.69 46.56 24.84
CA GLN A 56 9.03 45.65 25.94
C GLN A 56 8.85 46.29 27.33
N PRO A 57 8.41 45.51 28.32
CA PRO A 57 8.80 45.68 29.71
C PRO A 57 9.69 44.52 30.19
N VAL A 58 10.77 44.89 30.85
CA VAL A 58 11.70 44.03 31.59
C VAL A 58 11.00 43.35 32.78
N VAL A 59 11.09 42.02 32.88
CA VAL A 59 10.74 41.27 34.08
C VAL A 59 11.73 40.13 34.35
N MET A 60 12.05 40.05 35.64
CA MET A 60 12.91 39.15 36.43
C MET A 60 12.90 37.66 36.00
N PRO A 61 14.03 36.91 36.11
CA PRO A 61 14.05 35.48 35.82
C PRO A 61 13.37 34.71 36.95
N ALA A 62 12.08 34.43 36.78
CA ALA A 62 11.33 33.44 37.56
C ALA A 62 11.33 32.10 36.80
N ALA A 63 11.44 31.02 37.56
CA ALA A 63 11.62 29.64 37.14
C ALA A 63 10.74 29.22 35.95
N ALA A 64 11.38 28.61 34.95
CA ALA A 64 10.72 28.02 33.79
C ALA A 64 9.81 26.84 34.19
N PRO A 65 8.56 26.79 33.69
CA PRO A 65 7.75 25.59 33.76
C PRO A 65 8.31 24.55 32.77
N VAL A 66 8.45 23.33 33.26
CA VAL A 66 8.86 22.15 32.49
C VAL A 66 7.77 21.83 31.44
N PRO A 67 8.10 21.67 30.15
CA PRO A 67 7.13 21.21 29.16
C PRO A 67 6.67 19.79 29.50
N ALA A 68 5.35 19.59 29.57
CA ALA A 68 4.76 18.27 29.63
C ALA A 68 5.17 17.48 28.39
N ALA A 69 5.86 16.36 28.61
CA ALA A 69 6.24 15.42 27.58
C ALA A 69 4.98 14.88 26.88
N ALA A 70 4.90 15.09 25.56
CA ALA A 70 4.00 14.34 24.72
C ALA A 70 4.35 12.84 24.81
N PRO A 71 3.37 11.93 24.84
CA PRO A 71 3.64 10.50 24.86
C PRO A 71 4.44 10.11 23.61
N PRO A 72 5.43 9.22 23.74
CA PRO A 72 6.20 8.76 22.60
C PRO A 72 5.25 7.96 21.71
N VAL A 73 5.08 8.41 20.46
CA VAL A 73 4.65 7.53 19.38
C VAL A 73 5.69 6.41 19.32
N ALA A 74 5.25 5.20 19.64
CA ALA A 74 6.07 4.01 19.52
C ALA A 74 6.52 3.90 18.06
N ALA A 75 7.80 4.16 17.81
CA ALA A 75 8.45 3.73 16.59
C ALA A 75 8.51 2.20 16.67
N THR A 76 7.55 1.54 16.01
CA THR A 76 7.69 0.13 15.65
C THR A 76 8.99 -0.01 14.86
N PRO A 77 9.87 -0.96 15.21
CA PRO A 77 11.09 -1.16 14.45
C PRO A 77 10.71 -1.68 13.06
N ALA A 78 10.80 -0.82 12.05
CA ALA A 78 10.80 -1.25 10.66
C ALA A 78 11.98 -2.22 10.50
N SER A 79 11.68 -3.51 10.37
CA SER A 79 12.68 -4.55 10.15
C SER A 79 13.13 -4.52 8.68
N SER A 80 13.64 -3.39 8.22
CA SER A 80 14.25 -3.22 6.90
C SER A 80 15.73 -3.64 6.95
N GLY A 81 16.02 -4.83 7.48
CA GLY A 81 17.34 -5.44 7.38
C GLY A 81 17.48 -6.15 6.02
N PRO A 82 18.69 -6.25 5.44
CA PRO A 82 18.89 -7.06 4.25
C PRO A 82 18.59 -8.53 4.57
N HIS A 83 17.45 -9.03 4.07
CA HIS A 83 17.12 -10.43 4.13
C HIS A 83 17.93 -11.19 3.09
N VAL A 84 18.90 -11.99 3.54
CA VAL A 84 19.67 -12.89 2.67
C VAL A 84 18.78 -14.10 2.33
N LEU A 85 18.67 -14.39 1.04
CA LEU A 85 17.95 -15.55 0.49
C LEU A 85 18.93 -16.66 0.13
N ALA A 86 18.54 -17.92 0.37
CA ALA A 86 19.20 -19.06 -0.24
C ALA A 86 18.81 -19.23 -1.72
N ALA A 87 19.53 -20.08 -2.46
CA ALA A 87 19.34 -20.25 -3.92
C ALA A 87 17.93 -20.69 -4.35
N SER A 88 17.16 -21.30 -3.45
CA SER A 88 15.79 -21.79 -3.71
C SER A 88 14.71 -20.93 -3.02
N GLU A 89 15.09 -19.81 -2.40
CA GLU A 89 14.19 -18.93 -1.68
C GLU A 89 13.86 -17.69 -2.51
N VAL A 90 12.62 -17.22 -2.41
CA VAL A 90 12.11 -16.03 -3.09
C VAL A 90 11.24 -15.22 -2.14
N PHE A 91 11.18 -13.92 -2.35
CA PHE A 91 10.27 -13.05 -1.61
C PHE A 91 8.88 -13.02 -2.25
N VAL A 92 7.85 -13.04 -1.42
CA VAL A 92 6.53 -12.51 -1.78
C VAL A 92 6.46 -11.10 -1.23
N THR A 93 6.18 -10.12 -2.08
CA THR A 93 6.30 -8.69 -1.76
C THR A 93 4.95 -7.98 -1.78
N ALA A 94 4.84 -6.85 -1.10
CA ALA A 94 3.64 -6.01 -1.14
C ALA A 94 3.46 -5.37 -2.54
N PRO A 95 2.28 -5.53 -3.18
CA PRO A 95 2.02 -4.94 -4.50
C PRO A 95 1.75 -3.44 -4.44
N MET A 96 1.30 -2.93 -3.30
CA MET A 96 0.90 -1.54 -3.07
C MET A 96 1.29 -1.09 -1.65
N LEU A 97 1.36 0.23 -1.43
CA LEU A 97 1.51 0.82 -0.10
C LEU A 97 0.23 0.59 0.72
N GLY A 98 0.35 0.08 1.94
CA GLY A 98 -0.80 -0.10 2.84
C GLY A 98 -0.41 -0.72 4.18
N SER A 99 -1.39 -0.86 5.08
CA SER A 99 -1.18 -1.64 6.31
C SER A 99 -1.40 -3.12 6.02
N PHE A 100 -0.39 -3.95 6.25
CA PHE A 100 -0.45 -5.38 5.99
C PHE A 100 -1.12 -6.13 7.14
N TYR A 101 -1.97 -7.10 6.81
CA TYR A 101 -2.53 -8.04 7.77
C TYR A 101 -2.44 -9.47 7.24
N ARG A 102 -2.09 -10.38 8.13
CA ARG A 102 -1.97 -11.81 7.87
C ARG A 102 -3.29 -12.54 7.99
N SER A 103 -4.30 -11.91 8.60
CA SER A 103 -5.61 -12.51 8.83
C SER A 103 -6.71 -11.72 8.11
N PRO A 104 -7.81 -12.36 7.67
CA PRO A 104 -8.89 -11.67 6.97
C PRO A 104 -9.63 -10.65 7.86
N LYS A 105 -9.67 -10.90 9.18
CA LYS A 105 -10.23 -10.03 10.22
C LYS A 105 -9.52 -10.25 11.55
N PRO A 106 -9.60 -9.31 12.50
CA PRO A 106 -9.07 -9.51 13.85
C PRO A 106 -9.66 -10.75 14.53
N GLY A 107 -8.78 -11.63 15.03
CA GLY A 107 -9.17 -12.86 15.74
C GLY A 107 -9.50 -14.07 14.85
N GLU A 108 -9.47 -13.91 13.52
CA GLU A 108 -9.49 -15.05 12.58
C GLU A 108 -8.07 -15.59 12.38
N PRO A 109 -7.90 -16.87 11.99
CA PRO A 109 -6.59 -17.43 11.70
C PRO A 109 -5.92 -16.71 10.51
N PRO A 110 -4.57 -16.70 10.46
CA PRO A 110 -3.86 -16.13 9.33
C PRO A 110 -4.15 -16.95 8.05
N PHE A 111 -4.00 -16.31 6.89
CA PHE A 111 -4.08 -17.00 5.60
C PHE A 111 -3.00 -18.07 5.46
N LEU A 112 -1.80 -17.81 6.02
CA LEU A 112 -0.64 -18.70 5.98
C LEU A 112 0.19 -18.62 7.28
N GLU A 113 0.75 -19.76 7.65
CA GLU A 113 1.76 -19.95 8.68
C GLU A 113 3.08 -20.49 8.10
N VAL A 114 4.15 -20.43 8.90
CA VAL A 114 5.43 -21.02 8.49
C VAL A 114 5.28 -22.54 8.40
N GLY A 115 5.71 -23.10 7.27
CA GLY A 115 5.55 -24.52 6.90
C GLY A 115 4.36 -24.78 5.98
N ASP A 116 3.46 -23.81 5.77
CA ASP A 116 2.35 -23.98 4.85
C ASP A 116 2.80 -23.95 3.39
N LYS A 117 2.06 -24.68 2.56
CA LYS A 117 2.21 -24.62 1.10
C LYS A 117 1.42 -23.46 0.53
N VAL A 118 2.02 -22.75 -0.42
CA VAL A 118 1.41 -21.66 -1.16
C VAL A 118 1.44 -21.98 -2.65
N GLU A 119 0.36 -21.65 -3.35
CA GLU A 119 0.22 -21.80 -4.80
C GLU A 119 0.24 -20.42 -5.47
N ILE A 120 0.51 -20.38 -6.77
CA ILE A 120 0.40 -19.15 -7.56
C ILE A 120 -1.06 -18.67 -7.52
N GLY A 121 -1.27 -17.40 -7.18
CA GLY A 121 -2.57 -16.77 -7.02
C GLY A 121 -3.22 -16.98 -5.65
N ALA A 122 -2.63 -17.78 -4.75
CA ALA A 122 -3.17 -17.97 -3.40
C ALA A 122 -3.08 -16.66 -2.60
N VAL A 123 -4.13 -16.34 -1.84
CA VAL A 123 -4.17 -15.16 -0.97
C VAL A 123 -3.28 -15.40 0.24
N VAL A 124 -2.30 -14.53 0.46
CA VAL A 124 -1.30 -14.63 1.54
C VAL A 124 -1.53 -13.62 2.66
N GLY A 125 -2.39 -12.63 2.43
CA GLY A 125 -2.65 -11.52 3.34
C GLY A 125 -3.55 -10.48 2.71
N ILE A 126 -3.80 -9.40 3.43
CA ILE A 126 -4.54 -8.23 2.94
C ILE A 126 -3.76 -6.95 3.21
N LEU A 127 -3.96 -5.94 2.35
CA LEU A 127 -3.51 -4.57 2.55
C LEU A 127 -4.71 -3.68 2.81
N GLU A 128 -4.64 -2.89 3.87
CA GLU A 128 -5.60 -1.83 4.16
C GLU A 128 -5.09 -0.49 3.62
N VAL A 129 -5.89 0.12 2.75
CA VAL A 129 -5.63 1.47 2.21
C VAL A 129 -6.92 2.27 2.30
N MET A 130 -6.94 3.31 3.15
CA MET A 130 -8.14 4.16 3.34
C MET A 130 -9.43 3.34 3.61
N LYS A 131 -9.32 2.31 4.46
CA LYS A 131 -10.39 1.34 4.82
C LYS A 131 -10.77 0.33 3.72
N LEU A 132 -10.09 0.33 2.58
CA LEU A 132 -10.25 -0.69 1.54
C LEU A 132 -9.28 -1.84 1.81
N MET A 133 -9.83 -3.05 1.91
CA MET A 133 -9.07 -4.28 2.13
C MET A 133 -8.82 -4.96 0.77
N SER A 134 -7.59 -4.88 0.28
CA SER A 134 -7.17 -5.53 -0.97
C SER A 134 -6.40 -6.81 -0.66
N SER A 135 -6.69 -7.90 -1.37
CA SER A 135 -5.97 -9.17 -1.22
C SER A 135 -4.55 -9.08 -1.78
N VAL A 136 -3.58 -9.61 -1.04
CA VAL A 136 -2.22 -9.88 -1.54
C VAL A 136 -2.16 -11.35 -1.96
N THR A 137 -1.68 -11.61 -3.17
CA THR A 137 -1.55 -12.96 -3.73
C THR A 137 -0.09 -13.36 -3.94
N SER A 138 0.21 -14.65 -3.89
CA SER A 138 1.54 -15.16 -4.22
C SER A 138 1.75 -15.31 -5.72
N ASP A 139 2.89 -14.85 -6.25
CA ASP A 139 3.31 -15.09 -7.64
C ASP A 139 4.12 -16.38 -7.82
N VAL A 140 4.34 -17.12 -6.74
CA VAL A 140 5.18 -18.32 -6.71
C VAL A 140 4.49 -19.47 -5.98
N GLU A 141 4.85 -20.69 -6.34
CA GLU A 141 4.49 -21.89 -5.60
C GLU A 141 5.64 -22.37 -4.71
N GLY A 142 5.32 -22.85 -3.52
CA GLY A 142 6.33 -23.37 -2.59
C GLY A 142 5.86 -23.52 -1.16
N GLU A 143 6.82 -23.49 -0.23
CA GLU A 143 6.59 -23.59 1.21
C GLU A 143 7.02 -22.28 1.89
N VAL A 144 6.16 -21.73 2.76
CA VAL A 144 6.47 -20.52 3.54
C VAL A 144 7.51 -20.85 4.59
N ILE A 145 8.68 -20.23 4.52
CA ILE A 145 9.77 -20.47 5.49
C ILE A 145 9.92 -19.35 6.50
N ARG A 146 9.51 -18.12 6.16
CA ARG A 146 9.55 -16.96 7.05
C ARG A 146 8.43 -15.99 6.74
N VAL A 147 7.95 -15.33 7.79
CA VAL A 147 7.09 -14.14 7.73
C VAL A 147 7.94 -12.95 8.12
N LEU A 148 7.86 -11.87 7.33
CA LEU A 148 8.74 -10.70 7.44
C LEU A 148 8.00 -9.41 7.82
N ALA A 149 6.66 -9.42 7.77
CA ALA A 149 5.81 -8.31 8.15
C ALA A 149 4.75 -8.75 9.17
N ASP A 150 4.50 -7.90 10.17
CA ASP A 150 3.52 -8.15 11.22
C ASP A 150 2.13 -7.55 10.87
N ASP A 151 1.09 -8.00 11.58
CA ASP A 151 -0.26 -7.44 11.46
C ASP A 151 -0.30 -5.96 11.84
N GLY A 152 -0.87 -5.13 10.96
CA GLY A 152 -0.96 -3.68 11.11
C GLY A 152 0.31 -2.92 10.71
N GLU A 153 1.36 -3.61 10.26
CA GLU A 153 2.60 -2.96 9.80
C GLU A 153 2.36 -2.19 8.49
N LEU A 154 2.87 -0.95 8.42
CA LEU A 154 2.85 -0.17 7.19
C LEU A 154 3.94 -0.69 6.26
N VAL A 155 3.55 -1.20 5.08
CA VAL A 155 4.45 -1.78 4.10
C VAL A 155 4.44 -0.98 2.79
N GLU A 156 5.59 -0.87 2.15
CA GLU A 156 5.77 -0.17 0.87
C GLU A 156 5.72 -1.12 -0.33
N VAL A 157 5.57 -0.57 -1.53
CA VAL A 157 5.62 -1.36 -2.79
C VAL A 157 6.95 -2.10 -2.88
N GLY A 158 6.88 -3.41 -3.10
CA GLY A 158 8.07 -4.27 -3.21
C GLY A 158 8.67 -4.67 -1.86
N GLN A 159 8.13 -4.22 -0.72
CA GLN A 159 8.59 -4.67 0.59
C GLN A 159 8.33 -6.17 0.76
N PRO A 160 9.34 -6.97 1.15
CA PRO A 160 9.16 -8.39 1.43
C PRO A 160 8.18 -8.63 2.57
N LEU A 161 7.19 -9.51 2.34
CA LEU A 161 6.19 -9.93 3.34
C LEU A 161 6.46 -11.35 3.81
N PHE A 162 6.86 -12.23 2.88
CA PHE A 162 7.18 -13.62 3.16
C PHE A 162 8.45 -14.05 2.43
N VAL A 163 9.10 -15.07 2.97
CA VAL A 163 10.08 -15.85 2.22
C VAL A 163 9.48 -17.22 1.94
N VAL A 164 9.49 -17.60 0.66
CA VAL A 164 8.97 -18.88 0.18
C VAL A 164 10.12 -19.68 -0.40
N ARG A 165 10.25 -20.94 0.01
CA ARG A 165 11.13 -21.90 -0.66
C ARG A 165 10.37 -22.50 -1.84
N THR A 166 10.82 -22.19 -3.05
CA THR A 166 10.23 -22.71 -4.28
C THR A 166 10.46 -24.22 -4.39
N ILE A 167 9.44 -24.93 -4.88
CA ILE A 167 9.52 -26.35 -5.17
C ILE A 167 9.49 -26.45 -6.70
N ARG A 168 10.67 -26.57 -7.32
CA ARG A 168 10.80 -26.82 -8.76
C ARG A 168 10.85 -28.32 -9.07
#